data_AF-A0A3D8MQ45-F1
#
_entry.id   AF-A0A3D8MQ45-F1
#
_cell.length_a   1.000
_cell.length_b   1.000
_cell.length_c   1.000
_cell.angle_alpha   90.00
_cell.angle_beta   90.00
_cell.angle_gamma   90.00
#
_symmetry.space_group_name_H-M   'P 1'
#
loop_
_entity.id
_entity.type
_entity.pdbx_description
1 polymer ?
#
loop_
_entity_poly.entity_id
_entity_poly.type
_entity_poly.pdbx_seq_one_letter_code
_entity_poly.pdbx_strand_id
1 'polypeptide(L)'
;MRGSRVDTHPSRPEPPMLSLAIRQLRTEKGYSQEELGDRLGVSKMTISRWEASDPPDNRVSEIAGALEISVTHLRRLAAGLNARAQAQAETTTFVRSDAGINAWRNAIALAGLDPHVALILATLPAFLDAETGVVVVTTAELYERANLPPEWVQTHLPAVVDSPWVDRIGRVEWVFTLTFPPEFLQKNPL
;
A
#
# COMPACT_ATOMS: atom_id res chain seq x y z
N MET A 1 36.63 -1.59 19.48
CA MET A 1 35.62 -0.59 19.08
C MET A 1 35.42 -0.69 17.59
N ARG A 2 34.31 -1.28 17.14
CA ARG A 2 33.85 -1.21 15.75
C ARG A 2 32.33 -1.18 15.85
N GLY A 3 31.76 0.00 15.63
CA GLY A 3 30.34 0.26 15.87
C GLY A 3 29.49 -0.60 14.96
N SER A 4 28.60 -1.40 15.55
CA SER A 4 27.47 -2.01 14.86
C SER A 4 26.68 -0.89 14.22
N ARG A 5 26.73 -0.80 12.89
CA ARG A 5 25.73 -0.07 12.13
C ARG A 5 24.44 -0.85 12.34
N VAL A 6 23.51 -0.21 13.05
CA VAL A 6 22.12 -0.63 13.05
C VAL A 6 21.69 -0.57 11.59
N ASP A 7 21.48 -1.73 10.98
CA ASP A 7 20.83 -1.85 9.69
C ASP A 7 19.41 -1.33 9.89
N THR A 8 19.21 -0.04 9.62
CA THR A 8 17.88 0.55 9.48
C THR A 8 17.29 -0.05 8.21
N HIS A 9 16.64 -1.20 8.34
CA HIS A 9 15.56 -1.57 7.42
C HIS A 9 14.72 -0.30 7.23
N PRO A 10 14.41 0.14 5.99
CA PRO A 10 13.57 1.31 5.80
C PRO A 10 12.25 0.98 6.50
N SER A 11 12.04 1.60 7.67
CA SER A 11 10.81 1.48 8.43
C SER A 11 9.70 1.82 7.46
N ARG A 12 8.94 0.79 7.06
CA ARG A 12 7.70 0.92 6.32
C ARG A 12 6.95 2.06 7.01
N PRO A 13 6.55 3.14 6.31
CA PRO A 13 5.67 4.09 6.95
C PRO A 13 4.41 3.31 7.26
N GLU A 14 4.22 2.91 8.53
CA GLU A 14 2.98 2.30 8.98
C GLU A 14 1.87 3.24 8.49
N PRO A 15 0.89 2.73 7.72
CA PRO A 15 -0.25 3.54 7.35
C PRO A 15 -0.78 4.19 8.64
N PRO A 16 -1.03 5.50 8.65
CA PRO A 16 -1.64 6.12 9.80
C PRO A 16 -2.98 5.41 10.08
N MET A 17 -3.06 4.63 11.16
CA MET A 17 -4.20 3.72 11.37
C MET A 17 -5.40 4.45 11.97
N LEU A 18 -5.18 5.60 12.61
CA LEU A 18 -6.26 6.48 13.05
C LEU A 18 -6.93 7.15 11.85
N SER A 19 -6.19 7.51 10.82
CA SER A 19 -6.69 8.17 9.62
C SER A 19 -7.63 7.28 8.85
N LEU A 20 -7.28 5.99 8.71
CA LEU A 20 -8.12 4.99 8.09
C LEU A 20 -9.39 4.74 8.91
N ALA A 21 -9.28 4.63 10.23
CA ALA A 21 -10.43 4.48 11.13
C ALA A 21 -11.38 5.68 11.05
N ILE A 22 -10.85 6.91 11.04
CA ILE A 22 -11.62 8.16 10.90
C ILE A 22 -12.37 8.17 9.58
N ARG A 23 -11.67 7.88 8.48
CA ARG A 23 -12.28 7.84 7.15
C ARG A 23 -13.41 6.80 7.09
N GLN A 24 -13.17 5.60 7.61
CA GLN A 24 -14.16 4.53 7.65
C GLN A 24 -15.41 4.96 8.41
N LEU A 25 -15.27 5.41 9.67
CA LEU A 25 -16.38 5.83 10.51
C LEU A 25 -17.15 7.03 9.92
N ARG A 26 -16.41 7.99 9.33
CA ARG A 26 -17.02 9.13 8.64
C ARG A 26 -17.92 8.65 7.50
N THR A 27 -17.41 7.74 6.66
CA THR A 27 -18.18 7.21 5.52
C THR A 27 -19.36 6.33 5.95
N GLU A 28 -19.21 5.53 7.01
CA GLU A 28 -20.29 4.71 7.58
C GLU A 28 -21.45 5.58 8.11
N LYS A 29 -21.12 6.79 8.60
CA LYS A 29 -22.10 7.79 9.02
C LYS A 29 -22.65 8.66 7.89
N GLY A 30 -22.17 8.46 6.66
CA GLY A 30 -22.61 9.23 5.50
C GLY A 30 -22.07 10.66 5.45
N TYR A 31 -21.07 11.01 6.26
CA TYR A 31 -20.51 12.36 6.26
C TYR A 31 -19.48 12.53 5.13
N SER A 32 -19.53 13.66 4.46
CA SER A 32 -18.45 14.20 3.65
C SER A 32 -17.31 14.74 4.52
N GLN A 33 -16.13 14.94 3.93
CA GLN A 33 -15.02 15.59 4.62
C GLN A 33 -15.33 17.04 5.04
N GLU A 34 -16.23 17.70 4.32
CA GLU A 34 -16.70 19.06 4.63
C GLU A 34 -17.59 19.04 5.86
N GLU A 35 -18.59 18.15 5.92
CA GLU A 35 -19.48 18.01 7.08
C GLU A 35 -18.74 17.60 8.36
N LEU A 36 -17.73 16.72 8.27
CA LEU A 36 -16.88 16.42 9.42
C LEU A 36 -16.02 17.63 9.82
N GLY A 37 -15.56 18.42 8.84
CA GLY A 37 -14.84 19.66 9.08
C GLY A 37 -15.69 20.68 9.83
N ASP A 38 -16.93 20.89 9.37
CA ASP A 38 -17.89 21.81 9.98
C ASP A 38 -18.19 21.44 11.43
N ARG A 39 -18.39 20.15 11.72
CA ARG A 39 -18.58 19.64 13.08
C ARG A 39 -17.37 19.88 13.99
N LEU A 40 -16.17 19.98 13.42
CA LEU A 40 -14.90 20.15 14.14
C LEU A 40 -14.38 21.60 14.10
N GLY A 41 -15.08 22.51 13.41
CA GLY A 41 -14.64 23.89 13.19
C GLY A 41 -13.35 23.99 12.36
N VAL A 42 -13.09 23.04 11.47
CA VAL A 42 -11.90 23.02 10.59
C VAL A 42 -12.28 22.87 9.13
N SER A 43 -11.38 23.26 8.23
CA SER A 43 -11.64 23.14 6.81
C SER A 43 -11.65 21.68 6.33
N LYS A 44 -12.39 21.39 5.25
CA LYS A 44 -12.31 20.13 4.48
C LYS A 44 -10.86 19.70 4.18
N MET A 45 -9.99 20.65 3.83
CA MET A 45 -8.57 20.39 3.56
C MET A 45 -7.83 19.84 4.79
N THR A 46 -8.20 20.29 5.98
CA THR A 46 -7.65 19.79 7.24
C THR A 46 -8.06 18.33 7.47
N ILE A 47 -9.34 18.00 7.23
CA ILE A 47 -9.83 16.61 7.30
C ILE A 47 -9.13 15.73 6.29
N SER A 48 -8.99 16.17 5.03
CA SER A 48 -8.26 15.44 3.99
C SER A 48 -6.82 15.13 4.43
N ARG A 49 -6.12 16.10 5.03
CA ARG A 49 -4.77 15.90 5.57
C ARG A 49 -4.77 14.86 6.70
N TRP A 50 -5.70 14.96 7.66
CA TRP A 50 -5.77 14.00 8.77
C TRP A 50 -6.11 12.59 8.31
N GLU A 51 -6.97 12.43 7.31
CA GLU A 51 -7.28 11.14 6.69
C GLU A 51 -6.10 10.58 5.87
N ALA A 52 -5.16 11.45 5.48
CA ALA A 52 -3.94 11.05 4.78
C ALA A 52 -2.77 10.72 5.72
N SER A 53 -2.60 11.39 6.88
CA SER A 53 -1.37 11.29 7.68
C SER A 53 -1.56 11.30 9.20
N ASP A 54 -2.70 10.80 9.68
CA ASP A 54 -3.20 10.91 11.06
C ASP A 54 -3.45 12.36 11.53
N PRO A 55 -4.45 12.57 12.40
CA PRO A 55 -4.60 13.83 13.09
C PRO A 55 -3.54 13.98 14.21
N PRO A 56 -3.26 15.21 14.64
CA PRO A 56 -2.55 15.45 15.90
C PRO A 56 -3.26 14.78 17.09
N ASP A 57 -2.50 14.25 18.05
CA ASP A 57 -3.04 13.54 19.20
C ASP A 57 -4.06 14.35 20.01
N ASN A 58 -3.82 15.66 20.15
CA ASN A 58 -4.72 16.57 20.87
C ASN A 58 -6.08 16.75 20.18
N ARG A 59 -6.22 16.40 18.89
CA ARG A 59 -7.48 16.47 18.14
C ARG A 59 -8.29 15.18 18.21
N VAL A 60 -7.71 14.07 18.66
CA VAL A 60 -8.36 12.74 18.64
C VAL A 60 -9.64 12.72 19.47
N SER A 61 -9.68 13.43 20.61
CA SER A 61 -10.89 13.51 21.44
C SER A 61 -12.03 14.28 20.77
N GLU A 62 -11.70 15.38 20.09
CA GLU A 62 -12.69 16.18 19.35
C GLU A 62 -13.22 15.40 18.15
N ILE A 63 -12.34 14.71 17.42
CA ILE A 63 -12.71 13.88 16.27
C ILE A 63 -13.64 12.73 16.70
N ALA A 64 -13.32 12.03 17.80
CA ALA A 64 -14.21 11.00 18.33
C ALA A 64 -15.59 11.58 18.71
N GLY A 65 -15.62 12.76 19.33
CA GLY A 65 -16.86 13.48 19.65
C GLY A 65 -17.68 13.85 18.42
N ALA A 66 -17.07 14.41 17.38
CA ALA A 66 -17.74 14.78 16.13
C ALA A 66 -18.27 13.56 15.35
N LEU A 67 -17.61 12.40 15.51
CA LEU A 67 -18.06 11.10 15.02
C LEU A 67 -19.03 10.41 15.98
N GLU A 68 -19.40 11.03 17.10
CA GLU A 68 -20.36 10.50 18.08
C GLU A 68 -19.95 9.12 18.63
N ILE A 69 -18.65 8.91 18.86
CA ILE A 69 -18.10 7.69 19.45
C ILE A 69 -17.10 8.03 20.57
N SER A 70 -16.73 7.02 21.37
CA SER A 70 -15.67 7.21 22.37
C SER A 70 -14.28 7.16 21.73
N VAL A 71 -13.32 7.87 22.33
CA VAL A 71 -11.89 7.78 21.96
C VAL A 71 -11.40 6.33 22.02
N THR A 72 -11.87 5.56 23.02
CA THR A 72 -11.56 4.14 23.17
C THR A 72 -12.05 3.31 21.98
N HIS A 73 -13.25 3.59 21.47
CA HIS A 73 -13.76 2.91 20.28
C HIS A 73 -12.91 3.25 19.05
N LEU A 74 -12.62 4.53 18.81
CA LEU A 74 -11.79 4.97 17.69
C LEU A 74 -10.41 4.30 17.71
N ARG A 75 -9.74 4.29 18.87
CA ARG A 75 -8.42 3.66 19.03
C ARG A 75 -8.47 2.14 18.88
N ARG A 76 -9.54 1.48 19.35
CA ARG A 76 -9.72 0.04 19.16
C ARG A 76 -9.89 -0.33 17.69
N LEU A 77 -10.66 0.45 16.93
CA LEU A 77 -10.82 0.23 15.49
C LEU A 77 -9.47 0.39 14.77
N ALA A 78 -8.73 1.47 15.06
CA ALA A 78 -7.39 1.68 14.51
C ALA A 78 -6.44 0.53 14.84
N ALA A 79 -6.43 0.04 16.09
CA ALA A 79 -5.61 -1.11 16.49
C ALA A 79 -5.99 -2.39 15.75
N GLY A 80 -7.29 -2.63 15.53
CA GLY A 80 -7.77 -3.78 14.76
C GLY A 80 -7.38 -3.71 13.28
N LEU A 81 -7.41 -2.52 12.68
CA LEU A 81 -6.91 -2.28 11.32
C LEU A 81 -5.40 -2.53 11.25
N ASN A 82 -4.65 -2.08 12.26
CA ASN A 82 -3.22 -2.33 12.35
C ASN A 82 -2.89 -3.82 12.43
N ALA A 83 -3.56 -4.55 13.33
CA ALA A 83 -3.35 -5.98 13.51
C ALA A 83 -3.66 -6.78 12.23
N ARG A 84 -4.70 -6.40 11.49
CA ARG A 84 -5.01 -7.01 10.18
C ARG A 84 -3.91 -6.69 9.15
N ALA A 85 -3.45 -5.45 9.09
CA ALA A 85 -2.37 -5.05 8.20
C ALA A 85 -1.05 -5.79 8.52
N GLN A 86 -0.73 -5.97 9.81
CA GLN A 86 0.43 -6.72 10.27
C GLN A 86 0.30 -8.22 9.95
N ALA A 87 -0.84 -8.85 10.27
CA ALA A 87 -1.09 -10.25 9.94
C ALA A 87 -1.01 -10.52 8.41
N GLN A 88 -1.50 -9.58 7.61
CA GLN A 88 -1.35 -9.64 6.15
C GLN A 88 0.12 -9.51 5.74
N ALA A 89 0.88 -8.58 6.33
CA ALA A 89 2.31 -8.41 6.06
C ALA A 89 3.15 -9.64 6.45
N GLU A 90 2.82 -10.32 7.55
CA GLU A 90 3.48 -11.55 8.00
C GLU A 90 3.20 -12.74 7.07
N THR A 91 2.05 -12.76 6.39
CA THR A 91 1.66 -13.81 5.45
C THR A 91 2.14 -13.52 4.02
N THR A 92 2.47 -12.26 3.70
CA THR A 92 2.94 -11.86 2.37
C THR A 92 4.32 -12.44 2.09
N THR A 93 4.41 -13.29 1.07
CA THR A 93 5.69 -13.77 0.56
C THR A 93 6.25 -12.78 -0.46
N PHE A 94 7.49 -12.34 -0.25
CA PHE A 94 8.18 -11.39 -1.13
C PHE A 94 9.14 -12.09 -2.10
N VAL A 95 9.27 -11.55 -3.31
CA VAL A 95 10.26 -12.01 -4.30
C VAL A 95 11.63 -11.38 -3.99
N ARG A 96 12.65 -12.20 -3.72
CA ARG A 96 14.01 -11.73 -3.40
C ARG A 96 15.15 -12.55 -4.03
N SER A 97 14.84 -13.55 -4.85
CA SER A 97 15.85 -14.45 -5.45
C SER A 97 15.49 -14.81 -6.88
N ASP A 98 16.46 -15.29 -7.65
CA ASP A 98 16.23 -15.74 -9.04
C ASP A 98 15.16 -16.85 -9.12
N ALA A 99 15.18 -17.78 -8.16
CA ALA A 99 14.14 -18.81 -8.04
C ALA A 99 12.76 -18.19 -7.75
N GLY A 100 12.72 -17.19 -6.86
CA GLY A 100 11.50 -16.43 -6.57
C GLY A 100 10.99 -15.65 -7.79
N ILE A 101 11.88 -15.06 -8.58
CA ILE A 101 11.51 -14.32 -9.81
C ILE A 101 10.86 -15.26 -10.82
N ASN A 102 11.42 -16.45 -11.02
CA ASN A 102 10.85 -17.43 -11.94
C ASN A 102 9.50 -17.96 -11.45
N ALA A 103 9.40 -18.27 -10.16
CA ALA A 103 8.13 -18.66 -9.54
C ALA A 103 7.07 -17.55 -9.68
N TRP A 104 7.49 -16.30 -9.52
CA TRP A 104 6.61 -15.13 -9.67
C TRP A 104 6.10 -14.96 -11.09
N ARG A 105 6.96 -15.07 -12.11
CA ARG A 105 6.54 -15.01 -13.52
C ARG A 105 5.55 -16.13 -13.87
N ASN A 106 5.80 -17.34 -13.38
CA ASN A 106 4.86 -18.47 -13.55
C ASN A 106 3.52 -18.20 -12.87
N ALA A 107 3.56 -17.63 -11.67
CA ALA A 107 2.37 -17.28 -10.91
C ALA A 107 1.52 -16.21 -11.63
N ILE A 108 2.14 -15.16 -12.18
CA ILE A 108 1.49 -14.15 -13.01
C ILE A 108 0.80 -14.78 -14.23
N ALA A 109 1.47 -15.71 -14.92
CA ALA A 109 0.89 -16.39 -16.08
C ALA A 109 -0.34 -17.24 -15.74
N LEU A 110 -0.41 -17.78 -14.52
CA LEU A 110 -1.53 -18.60 -14.03
C LEU A 110 -2.64 -17.79 -13.34
N ALA A 111 -2.41 -16.51 -13.07
CA ALA A 111 -3.30 -15.67 -12.28
C ALA A 111 -4.59 -15.25 -13.01
N GLY A 112 -4.70 -15.50 -14.32
CA GLY A 112 -5.88 -15.13 -15.12
C GLY A 112 -6.11 -13.62 -15.20
N LEU A 113 -5.04 -12.83 -15.14
CA LEU A 113 -5.08 -11.37 -15.19
C LEU A 113 -5.36 -10.87 -16.63
N ASP A 114 -5.73 -9.60 -16.74
CA ASP A 114 -5.71 -8.91 -18.03
C ASP A 114 -4.30 -9.04 -18.67
N PRO A 115 -4.20 -9.36 -19.98
CA PRO A 115 -2.91 -9.60 -20.62
C PRO A 115 -1.92 -8.44 -20.53
N HIS A 116 -2.39 -7.20 -20.57
CA HIS A 116 -1.52 -6.02 -20.48
C HIS A 116 -1.04 -5.82 -19.05
N VAL A 117 -1.91 -6.03 -18.06
CA VAL A 117 -1.53 -6.02 -16.63
C VAL A 117 -0.51 -7.13 -16.35
N ALA A 118 -0.75 -8.34 -16.84
CA ALA A 118 0.17 -9.47 -16.68
C ALA A 118 1.55 -9.19 -17.32
N LEU A 119 1.57 -8.58 -18.51
CA LEU A 119 2.82 -8.24 -19.19
C LEU A 119 3.60 -7.15 -18.45
N ILE A 120 2.94 -6.09 -17.99
CA ILE A 120 3.58 -5.04 -17.19
C ILE A 120 4.18 -5.68 -15.93
N LEU A 121 3.40 -6.48 -15.20
CA LEU A 121 3.89 -7.20 -14.03
C LEU A 121 5.11 -8.05 -14.39
N ALA A 122 5.02 -8.94 -15.38
CA ALA A 122 6.11 -9.85 -15.78
C ALA A 122 7.46 -9.16 -16.04
N THR A 123 7.47 -7.86 -16.38
CA THR A 123 8.68 -7.06 -16.62
C THR A 123 9.31 -6.48 -15.34
N LEU A 124 8.54 -6.29 -14.26
CA LEU A 124 9.00 -5.63 -13.02
C LEU A 124 10.22 -6.31 -12.36
N PRO A 125 10.37 -7.65 -12.37
CA PRO A 125 11.58 -8.27 -11.81
C PRO A 125 12.89 -7.81 -12.47
N ALA A 126 12.86 -7.28 -13.69
CA ALA A 126 14.06 -6.71 -14.34
C ALA A 126 14.54 -5.40 -13.69
N PHE A 127 13.78 -4.85 -12.76
CA PHE A 127 14.05 -3.63 -11.99
C PHE A 127 14.23 -3.91 -10.50
N LEU A 128 14.23 -5.20 -10.10
CA LEU A 128 14.37 -5.60 -8.71
C LEU A 128 15.82 -5.43 -8.25
N ASP A 129 16.00 -4.62 -7.21
CA ASP A 129 17.25 -4.57 -6.46
C ASP A 129 17.34 -5.80 -5.55
N ALA A 130 18.37 -6.62 -5.75
CA ALA A 130 18.52 -7.89 -5.04
C ALA A 130 18.87 -7.74 -3.55
N GLU A 131 19.48 -6.62 -3.15
CA GLU A 131 19.86 -6.39 -1.75
C GLU A 131 18.65 -5.95 -0.92
N THR A 132 17.82 -5.09 -1.50
CA THR A 132 16.67 -4.47 -0.81
C THR A 132 15.36 -5.21 -1.08
N GLY A 133 15.25 -5.94 -2.19
CA GLY A 133 14.00 -6.54 -2.67
C GLY A 133 13.00 -5.52 -3.22
N VAL A 134 13.47 -4.31 -3.51
CA VAL A 134 12.64 -3.19 -3.97
C VAL A 134 12.76 -3.06 -5.48
N VAL A 135 11.63 -2.84 -6.14
CA VAL A 135 11.54 -2.41 -7.53
C VAL A 135 11.39 -0.90 -7.53
N VAL A 136 12.34 -0.21 -8.18
CA VAL A 136 12.22 1.20 -8.54
C VAL A 136 12.22 1.27 -10.05
N VAL A 137 11.17 1.83 -10.61
CA VAL A 137 11.03 1.99 -12.06
C VAL A 137 10.43 3.35 -12.37
N THR A 138 10.58 3.86 -13.57
CA THR A 138 9.85 5.04 -14.06
C THR A 138 9.01 4.64 -15.27
N THR A 139 8.00 5.45 -15.62
CA THR A 139 7.25 5.21 -16.85
C THR A 139 8.16 5.27 -18.08
N ALA A 140 9.16 6.16 -18.08
CA ALA A 140 10.17 6.23 -19.14
C ALA A 140 10.96 4.92 -19.26
N GLU A 141 11.39 4.34 -18.14
CA GLU A 141 12.08 3.04 -18.16
C GLU A 141 11.20 1.89 -18.63
N LEU A 142 9.89 1.90 -18.34
CA LEU A 142 8.97 0.93 -18.91
C LEU A 142 8.86 1.06 -20.43
N TYR A 143 8.86 2.30 -20.95
CA TYR A 143 8.81 2.54 -22.39
C TYR A 143 10.10 2.14 -23.09
N GLU A 144 11.24 2.53 -22.52
CA GLU A 144 12.53 2.45 -23.22
C GLU A 144 13.27 1.15 -22.90
N ARG A 145 13.27 0.73 -21.64
CA ARG A 145 14.02 -0.45 -21.18
C ARG A 145 13.21 -1.73 -21.27
N ALA A 146 11.92 -1.68 -20.92
CA ALA A 146 11.01 -2.82 -21.07
C ALA A 146 10.29 -2.84 -22.43
N ASN A 147 10.48 -1.80 -23.27
CA ASN A 147 9.89 -1.68 -24.60
C ASN A 147 8.36 -1.83 -24.59
N LEU A 148 7.70 -1.27 -23.57
CA LEU A 148 6.25 -1.33 -23.43
C LEU A 148 5.58 -0.14 -24.13
N PRO A 149 4.46 -0.35 -24.86
CA PRO A 149 3.71 0.74 -25.47
C PRO A 149 3.24 1.77 -24.42
N PRO A 150 3.46 3.09 -24.64
CA PRO A 150 3.08 4.10 -23.67
C PRO A 150 1.58 4.10 -23.32
N GLU A 151 0.72 3.82 -24.30
CA GLU A 151 -0.72 3.72 -24.10
C GLU A 151 -1.09 2.59 -23.14
N TRP A 152 -0.42 1.43 -23.22
CA TRP A 152 -0.68 0.29 -22.35
C TRP A 152 -0.32 0.61 -20.92
N VAL A 153 0.88 1.15 -20.73
CA VAL A 153 1.36 1.53 -19.41
C VAL A 153 0.45 2.58 -18.82
N GLN A 154 0.06 3.64 -19.54
CA GLN A 154 -0.83 4.68 -19.01
C GLN A 154 -2.23 4.17 -18.65
N THR A 155 -2.79 3.27 -19.46
CA THR A 155 -4.15 2.76 -19.29
C THR A 155 -4.24 1.73 -18.18
N HIS A 156 -3.30 0.79 -18.11
CA HIS A 156 -3.34 -0.35 -17.19
C HIS A 156 -2.55 -0.10 -15.89
N LEU A 157 -1.87 1.05 -15.83
CA LEU A 157 -1.10 1.50 -14.68
C LEU A 157 -1.84 1.39 -13.34
N PRO A 158 -3.07 1.94 -13.21
CA PRO A 158 -3.77 1.93 -11.94
C PRO A 158 -4.07 0.49 -11.49
N ALA A 159 -4.43 -0.39 -12.43
CA ALA A 159 -4.71 -1.78 -12.14
C ALA A 159 -3.47 -2.56 -11.67
N VAL A 160 -2.27 -2.22 -12.15
CA VAL A 160 -1.01 -2.81 -11.67
C VAL A 160 -0.72 -2.37 -10.24
N VAL A 161 -0.84 -1.07 -9.94
CA VAL A 161 -0.54 -0.50 -8.61
C VAL A 161 -1.50 -0.97 -7.54
N ASP A 162 -2.78 -1.09 -7.90
CA ASP A 162 -3.81 -1.55 -6.99
C ASP A 162 -3.88 -3.10 -6.92
N SER A 163 -3.00 -3.80 -7.65
CA SER A 163 -2.98 -5.27 -7.65
C SER A 163 -2.29 -5.85 -6.40
N PRO A 164 -2.70 -7.04 -5.94
CA PRO A 164 -2.06 -7.71 -4.80
C PRO A 164 -0.68 -8.30 -5.11
N TRP A 165 -0.19 -8.16 -6.35
CA TRP A 165 1.11 -8.66 -6.83
C TRP A 165 2.27 -7.70 -6.57
N VAL A 166 1.95 -6.46 -6.15
CA VAL A 166 2.92 -5.44 -5.75
C VAL A 166 2.47 -4.81 -4.43
N ASP A 167 3.41 -4.48 -3.56
CA ASP A 167 3.15 -3.67 -2.35
C ASP A 167 3.89 -2.34 -2.46
N ARG A 168 3.14 -1.24 -2.47
CA ARG A 168 3.67 0.11 -2.73
C ARG A 168 4.42 0.66 -1.53
N ILE A 169 5.57 1.26 -1.80
CA ILE A 169 6.41 1.92 -0.81
C ILE A 169 6.36 3.43 -1.02
N GLY A 170 5.83 4.14 -0.02
CA GLY A 170 5.86 5.61 -0.01
C GLY A 170 4.83 6.29 -0.92
N ARG A 171 4.97 7.62 -1.08
CA ARG A 171 3.98 8.49 -1.75
C ARG A 171 4.42 9.02 -3.12
N VAL A 172 5.68 8.85 -3.52
CA VAL A 172 6.26 9.39 -4.75
C VAL A 172 7.02 8.30 -5.50
N GLU A 173 6.92 8.33 -6.82
CA GLU A 173 7.47 7.36 -7.79
C GLU A 173 7.06 5.89 -7.58
N TRP A 174 7.36 5.08 -8.60
CA TRP A 174 6.97 3.68 -8.74
C TRP A 174 7.93 2.79 -7.96
N VAL A 175 7.77 2.85 -6.64
CA VAL A 175 8.56 2.08 -5.69
C VAL A 175 7.67 1.01 -5.07
N PHE A 176 8.00 -0.26 -5.33
CA PHE A 176 7.21 -1.39 -4.84
C PHE A 176 8.09 -2.53 -4.35
N THR A 177 7.51 -3.47 -3.62
CA THR A 177 8.03 -4.83 -3.48
C THR A 177 7.13 -5.78 -4.26
N LEU A 178 7.70 -6.85 -4.81
CA LEU A 178 6.93 -7.86 -5.52
C LEU A 178 6.44 -8.92 -4.54
N THR A 179 5.16 -9.24 -4.61
CA THR A 179 4.46 -10.11 -3.66
C THR A 179 3.78 -11.28 -4.36
N PHE A 180 3.58 -12.35 -3.60
CA PHE A 180 2.63 -13.41 -3.95
C PHE A 180 1.34 -13.19 -3.17
N PRO A 181 0.18 -13.02 -3.85
CA PRO A 181 -1.10 -12.89 -3.17
C PRO A 181 -1.37 -14.15 -2.30
N PRO A 182 -1.73 -13.99 -1.01
CA PRO A 182 -1.96 -15.13 -0.12
C PRO A 182 -3.00 -16.11 -0.65
N GLU A 183 -4.09 -15.61 -1.25
CA GLU A 183 -5.15 -16.42 -1.87
C GLU A 183 -4.67 -17.22 -3.08
N PHE A 184 -3.65 -16.72 -3.80
CA PHE A 184 -3.03 -17.44 -4.91
C PHE A 184 -2.19 -18.60 -4.38
N LEU A 185 -1.38 -18.36 -3.34
CA LEU A 185 -0.53 -19.38 -2.72
C LEU A 185 -1.33 -20.51 -2.06
N GLN A 186 -2.50 -20.21 -1.50
CA GLN A 186 -3.39 -21.24 -0.96
C GLN A 186 -3.87 -22.25 -2.02
N LYS A 187 -3.99 -21.80 -3.27
CA LYS A 187 -4.41 -22.64 -4.40
C LYS A 187 -3.21 -23.23 -5.17
N ASN A 188 -2.06 -22.54 -5.15
CA ASN A 188 -0.87 -22.86 -5.91
C ASN A 188 0.38 -22.69 -5.02
N PRO A 189 0.76 -23.69 -4.20
CA PRO A 189 1.97 -23.62 -3.39
C PRO A 189 3.23 -23.57 -4.28
N LEU A 190 4.25 -22.83 -3.82
CA LEU A 190 5.53 -22.62 -4.54
C LEU A 190 6.39 -23.88 -4.65
#